data_AF-A0A8F5BM63-F1
#
_entry.id   AF-A0A8F5BM63-F1
#
_cell.length_a   1.000
_cell.length_b   1.000
_cell.length_c   1.000
_cell.angle_alpha   90.00
_cell.angle_beta   90.00
_cell.angle_gamma   90.00
#
_symmetry.space_group_name_H-M   'P 1'
#
loop_
_entity.id
_entity.type
_entity.pdbx_description
1 polymer ?
#
loop_
_entity_poly.entity_id
_entity_poly.type
_entity_poly.pdbx_seq_one_letter_code
_entity_poly.pdbx_strand_id
1 'polypeptide(L)' 'MIDLLDQVEELIGDILNERIRTYNYFDYFIINSTTVLVKIYDDHNKLMFTVKMVYQTGSLEVVEVS' A
#
# COMPACT_ATOMS: atom_id res chain seq x y z
N MET A 1 -13.26 15.42 -10.54
CA MET A 1 -13.42 13.96 -10.60
C MET A 1 -12.14 13.43 -9.99
N ILE A 2 -12.23 12.87 -8.78
CA ILE A 2 -11.06 12.26 -8.12
C ILE A 2 -10.93 10.87 -8.72
N ASP A 3 -9.76 10.53 -9.24
CA ASP A 3 -9.56 9.25 -9.90
C ASP A 3 -9.52 8.13 -8.84
N LEU A 4 -10.03 6.94 -9.19
CA LEU A 4 -10.04 5.76 -8.30
C LEU A 4 -8.62 5.42 -7.79
N LEU A 5 -7.59 5.74 -8.57
CA LEU A 5 -6.19 5.55 -8.22
C LEU A 5 -5.74 6.45 -7.07
N ASP A 6 -6.15 7.72 -7.09
CA ASP A 6 -5.82 8.68 -6.02
C ASP A 6 -6.37 8.20 -4.66
N GLN A 7 -7.58 7.63 -4.65
CA GLN A 7 -8.20 7.10 -3.43
C GLN A 7 -7.47 5.86 -2.88
N VAL A 8 -7.03 4.96 -3.77
CA VAL A 8 -6.28 3.77 -3.34
C VAL A 8 -4.91 4.17 -2.80
N GLU A 9 -4.26 5.13 -3.43
CA GLU A 9 -2.96 5.65 -2.99
C GLU A 9 -3.05 6.31 -1.61
N GLU A 10 -4.09 7.12 -1.36
CA GLU A 10 -4.36 7.72 -0.05
C GLU A 10 -4.56 6.66 1.03
N LEU A 11 -5.41 5.64 0.77
CA LEU A 11 -5.66 4.54 1.71
C LEU A 11 -4.40 3.72 2.04
N ILE A 12 -3.55 3.45 1.03
CA ILE A 12 -2.28 2.77 1.26
C ILE A 12 -1.38 3.66 2.14
N GLY A 13 -1.25 4.94 1.78
CA GLY A 13 -0.44 5.91 2.52
C GLY A 13 -0.82 5.98 4.00
N ASP A 14 -2.11 6.06 4.31
CA ASP A 14 -2.62 6.10 5.68
C ASP A 14 -2.21 4.86 6.49
N ILE A 15 -2.40 3.66 5.93
CA ILE A 15 -2.03 2.39 6.57
C ILE A 15 -0.52 2.31 6.80
N LEU A 16 0.28 2.73 5.81
CA LEU A 16 1.73 2.71 5.94
C LEU A 16 2.20 3.72 7.00
N ASN A 17 1.63 4.92 7.03
CA ASN A 17 1.98 5.95 8.00
C ASN A 17 1.57 5.58 9.44
N GLU A 18 0.50 4.78 9.61
CA GLU A 18 0.12 4.23 10.93
C GLU A 18 1.09 3.14 11.41
N ARG A 19 1.63 2.32 10.50
CA ARG A 19 2.34 1.08 10.85
C ARG A 19 3.86 1.14 10.66
N ILE A 20 4.37 2.06 9.84
CA ILE A 20 5.78 2.16 9.44
C ILE A 20 6.30 3.54 9.81
N ARG A 21 7.33 3.56 10.65
CA ARG A 21 7.91 4.80 11.17
C ARG A 21 8.66 5.62 10.12
N THR A 22 9.33 4.95 9.19
CA THR A 22 10.16 5.58 8.15
C THR A 22 10.17 4.73 6.89
N TYR A 23 9.80 5.32 5.75
CA TYR A 23 10.01 4.83 4.39
C TYR A 23 10.12 6.06 3.48
N ASN A 24 10.60 5.89 2.24
CA ASN A 24 10.75 6.98 1.28
C ASN A 24 9.55 7.07 0.32
N TYR A 25 9.26 5.96 -0.35
CA TYR A 25 8.10 5.85 -1.24
C TYR A 25 7.60 4.40 -1.29
N PHE A 26 6.44 4.22 -1.90
CA PHE A 26 5.90 2.92 -2.25
C PHE A 26 5.45 2.91 -3.70
N ASP A 27 5.51 1.72 -4.31
CA ASP A 27 4.81 1.40 -5.56
C ASP A 27 3.62 0.50 -5.24
N TYR A 28 2.58 0.52 -6.07
CA TYR A 28 1.46 -0.40 -5.93
C TYR A 28 0.96 -0.98 -7.26
N PHE A 29 0.35 -2.15 -7.19
CA PHE A 29 -0.26 -2.85 -8.31
C PHE A 29 -1.62 -3.41 -7.91
N ILE A 30 -2.68 -2.93 -8.56
CA ILE A 30 -4.05 -3.43 -8.38
C ILE A 30 -4.17 -4.76 -9.12
N ILE A 31 -4.17 -5.86 -8.38
CA ILE A 31 -4.28 -7.22 -8.94
C ILE A 31 -5.70 -7.47 -9.46
N ASN A 32 -6.70 -7.02 -8.70
CA ASN A 32 -8.12 -7.12 -9.03
C ASN A 32 -8.92 -6.10 -8.21
N SER A 33 -10.24 -6.13 -8.29
CA SER A 33 -11.13 -5.17 -7.63
C SER A 33 -11.02 -5.11 -6.10
N THR A 34 -10.40 -6.09 -5.46
CA THR A 34 -10.27 -6.14 -3.99
C THR A 34 -8.84 -6.34 -3.51
N THR A 35 -7.86 -6.57 -4.39
CA THR A 35 -6.50 -6.95 -3.97
C THR A 35 -5.48 -6.00 -4.56
N VAL A 36 -4.61 -5.45 -3.71
CA VAL A 36 -3.47 -4.62 -4.12
C VAL A 36 -2.17 -5.20 -3.56
N LEU A 37 -1.11 -5.14 -4.35
CA LEU A 37 0.25 -5.45 -3.92
C LEU A 37 1.02 -4.14 -3.80
N VAL A 38 1.66 -3.92 -2.67
CA VAL A 38 2.41 -2.70 -2.35
C VAL A 38 3.86 -3.06 -2.12
N LYS A 39 4.79 -2.34 -2.74
CA LYS A 39 6.23 -2.44 -2.50
C LYS A 39 6.71 -1.18 -1.82
N ILE A 40 7.45 -1.31 -0.74
CA ILE A 40 7.84 -0.20 0.12
C ILE A 40 9.36 -0.09 0.11
N TYR A 41 9.88 1.11 -0.12
CA TYR A 41 11.31 1.35 -0.29
C TYR A 41 11.83 2.36 0.73
N ASP A 42 13.09 2.18 1.14
CA ASP A 42 13.80 3.13 1.99
C ASP A 42 14.36 4.32 1.18
N ASP A 43 15.01 5.23 1.89
CA ASP A 43 15.70 6.41 1.38
C ASP A 43 16.86 6.09 0.43
N HIS A 44 17.34 4.85 0.42
CA HIS A 44 18.37 4.34 -0.50
C HIS A 44 17.79 3.57 -1.70
N ASN A 45 16.48 3.64 -1.94
CA ASN A 45 15.75 2.88 -2.96
C ASN A 45 15.82 1.36 -2.77
N LYS A 46 16.12 0.87 -1.56
CA LYS A 46 16.13 -0.56 -1.27
C LYS A 46 14.72 -1.00 -0.90
N LEU A 47 14.27 -2.09 -1.52
CA LEU A 47 13.00 -2.73 -1.15
C LEU A 47 13.08 -3.21 0.30
N MET A 48 12.20 -2.67 1.14
CA MET A 48 12.06 -3.06 2.55
C MET A 48 11.08 -4.21 2.71
N PHE A 49 9.88 -4.05 2.12
CA PHE A 49 8.78 -4.99 2.24
C PHE A 49 7.97 -5.04 0.95
N THR A 50 7.41 -6.22 0.68
CA THR A 50 6.23 -6.35 -0.17
C THR A 50 5.04 -6.70 0.71
N VAL A 51 3.97 -5.92 0.60
CA VAL A 51 2.75 -6.07 1.38
C VAL A 51 1.60 -6.38 0.45
N LYS A 52 0.89 -7.47 0.72
CA LYS A 52 -0.39 -7.75 0.07
C LYS A 52 -1.51 -7.22 0.95
N MET A 53 -2.39 -6.43 0.35
CA MET A 53 -3.56 -5.87 1.02
C MET A 53 -4.84 -6.28 0.30
N VAL A 54 -5.91 -6.46 1.06
CA VAL A 54 -7.24 -6.78 0.54
C VAL A 54 -8.25 -5.77 1.06
N TYR A 55 -9.04 -5.20 0.16
CA TYR A 55 -10.16 -4.33 0.50
C TYR A 55 -11.33 -5.17 1.02
N GLN A 56 -11.62 -5.03 2.31
CA GLN A 56 -12.73 -5.71 2.97
C GLN A 56 -13.44 -4.72 3.89
N THR A 57 -14.78 -4.78 3.94
CA THR A 57 -15.58 -4.01 4.90
C THR A 57 -15.32 -2.50 4.92
N GLY A 58 -14.87 -1.92 3.80
CA GLY A 58 -14.63 -0.48 3.68
C GLY A 58 -13.18 -0.04 3.93
N SER A 59 -12.29 -0.94 4.36
CA SER A 59 -10.87 -0.67 4.62
C SER A 59 -9.94 -1.60 3.81
N LEU A 60 -8.70 -1.18 3.61
CA LEU A 60 -7.62 -2.06 3.17
C LEU A 60 -7.04 -2.77 4.39
N GLU A 61 -6.98 -4.10 4.35
CA GLU A 61 -6.38 -4.91 5.40
C GLU A 61 -5.11 -5.59 4.90
N VAL A 62 -4.06 -5.57 5.72
CA VAL A 62 -2.80 -6.28 5.44
C VAL A 62 -3.01 -7.77 5.63
N VAL A 63 -2.81 -8.57 4.58
CA VAL A 63 -2.98 -10.03 4.63
C VAL A 63 -1.67 -10.80 4.54
N GLU A 64 -0.61 -10.19 4.00
CA GLU A 64 0.70 -10.81 3.85
C GLU A 64 1.81 -9.75 3.83
N VAL A 65 2.96 -10.07 4.43
CA VAL A 65 4.18 -9.26 4.38
C VAL A 65 5.36 -10.20 4.09
N SER A 66 6.20 -9.83 3.13
CA SER A 66 7.40 -10.59 2.71
C SER A 66 8.58 -9.68 2.43
#